data_AF-A0A4Y8WY04-F1
#
_entry.id   AF-A0A4Y8WY04-F1
#
_cell.length_a   1.000
_cell.length_b   1.000
_cell.length_c   1.000
_cell.angle_alpha   90.00
_cell.angle_beta   90.00
_cell.angle_gamma   90.00
#
_symmetry.space_group_name_H-M   'P 1'
#
loop_
_entity.id
_entity.type
_entity.pdbx_description
1 polymer ?
#
loop_
_entity_poly.entity_id
_entity_poly.type
_entity_poly.pdbx_seq_one_letter_code
_entity_poly.pdbx_strand_id
1 'polypeptide(L)'
;MSMWDDELAELVDEDAQRVAVEWAQLHELPPLGDLAAEVDRVQSVAAATLALHLSRRAGEDDVIVPDDLEREVLDAARRADPSVWESLRPADPWSLVPGSLVLAALGVPA
;
A
#
# COMPACT_ATOMS: atom_id res chain seq x y z
N MET A 1 -8.39 -20.05 -24.60
CA MET A 1 -8.42 -19.04 -23.53
C MET A 1 -8.24 -17.73 -24.23
N SER A 2 -9.28 -16.92 -24.12
CA SER A 2 -9.85 -16.12 -25.20
C SER A 2 -9.31 -14.71 -25.12
N MET A 3 -9.14 -14.01 -26.25
CA MET A 3 -8.78 -12.59 -26.35
C MET A 3 -9.50 -11.64 -25.35
N TRP A 4 -10.67 -12.05 -24.89
CA TRP A 4 -11.49 -11.37 -23.89
C TRP A 4 -10.95 -11.47 -22.45
N ASP A 5 -10.25 -12.56 -22.11
CA ASP A 5 -9.64 -12.75 -20.80
C ASP A 5 -8.46 -11.77 -20.61
N ASP A 6 -7.71 -11.51 -21.70
CA ASP A 6 -6.59 -10.58 -21.72
C ASP A 6 -7.08 -9.11 -21.72
N GLU A 7 -8.10 -8.78 -22.53
CA GLU A 7 -8.71 -7.44 -22.57
C GLU A 7 -9.35 -7.04 -21.23
N LEU A 8 -9.98 -7.99 -20.52
CA LEU A 8 -10.53 -7.75 -19.19
C LEU A 8 -9.43 -7.51 -18.15
N ALA A 9 -8.31 -8.24 -18.23
CA ALA A 9 -7.19 -8.05 -17.32
C ALA A 9 -6.56 -6.66 -17.49
N GLU A 10 -6.38 -6.21 -18.73
CA GLU A 10 -5.87 -4.87 -19.04
C GLU A 10 -6.79 -3.77 -18.50
N LEU A 11 -8.12 -3.89 -18.69
CA LEU A 11 -9.08 -2.91 -18.17
C LEU A 11 -9.10 -2.82 -16.64
N VAL A 12 -8.94 -3.95 -15.94
CA VAL A 12 -8.86 -3.98 -14.47
C VAL A 12 -7.59 -3.30 -13.98
N ASP A 13 -6.48 -3.50 -14.67
CA ASP A 13 -5.19 -2.93 -14.30
C ASP A 13 -5.18 -1.40 -14.49
N GLU A 14 -5.75 -0.90 -15.59
CA GLU A 14 -5.93 0.54 -15.83
C GLU A 14 -6.82 1.20 -14.77
N ASP A 15 -7.92 0.54 -14.37
CA ASP A 15 -8.81 1.07 -13.34
C ASP A 15 -8.13 1.08 -11.96
N ALA A 16 -7.41 0.01 -11.62
CA ALA A 16 -6.65 -0.08 -10.36
C ALA A 16 -5.58 1.03 -10.27
N GLN A 17 -4.85 1.27 -11.36
CA GLN A 17 -3.86 2.34 -11.46
C GLN A 17 -4.50 3.72 -11.27
N ARG A 18 -5.63 3.98 -11.93
CA ARG A 18 -6.37 5.24 -11.77
C ARG A 18 -6.84 5.44 -10.33
N VAL A 19 -7.47 4.43 -9.74
CA VAL A 19 -7.96 4.48 -8.36
C VAL A 19 -6.80 4.70 -7.38
N ALA A 20 -5.65 4.07 -7.60
CA ALA A 20 -4.46 4.25 -6.77
C ALA A 20 -3.93 5.69 -6.81
N VAL A 21 -3.89 6.31 -7.99
CA VAL A 21 -3.52 7.73 -8.15
C VAL A 21 -4.52 8.64 -7.44
N GLU A 22 -5.83 8.42 -7.63
CA GLU A 22 -6.88 9.22 -6.99
C GLU A 22 -6.82 9.10 -5.46
N TRP A 23 -6.59 7.88 -4.95
CA TRP A 23 -6.39 7.62 -3.53
C TRP A 23 -5.15 8.35 -3.01
N ALA A 24 -4.02 8.27 -3.71
CA ALA A 24 -2.79 8.96 -3.32
C ALA A 24 -2.98 10.48 -3.26
N GLN A 25 -3.72 11.05 -4.22
CA GLN A 25 -4.06 12.47 -4.23
C GLN A 25 -4.98 12.86 -3.06
N LEU A 26 -6.00 12.04 -2.77
CA LEU A 26 -6.90 12.24 -1.63
C LEU A 26 -6.14 12.28 -0.31
N HIS A 27 -5.09 11.46 -0.18
CA HIS A 27 -4.24 11.37 1.00
C HIS A 27 -2.98 12.25 0.95
N GLU A 28 -2.88 13.17 -0.02
CA GLU A 28 -1.78 14.14 -0.15
C GLU A 28 -0.38 13.49 -0.19
N LEU A 29 -0.27 12.28 -0.76
CA LEU A 29 1.01 11.58 -0.88
C LEU A 29 1.86 12.17 -2.04
N PRO A 30 3.19 12.25 -1.90
CA PRO A 30 4.06 12.65 -3.02
C PRO A 30 3.84 11.73 -4.22
N PRO A 31 3.75 12.25 -5.47
CA PRO A 31 3.54 11.41 -6.64
C PRO A 31 4.75 10.49 -6.88
N LEU A 32 4.49 9.26 -7.32
CA LEU A 32 5.52 8.33 -7.76
C LEU A 32 5.77 8.44 -9.27
N GLY A 33 6.87 7.85 -9.73
CA GLY A 33 7.34 8.00 -11.12
C GLY A 33 6.54 7.21 -12.16
N ASP A 34 5.76 6.22 -11.73
CA ASP A 34 4.93 5.39 -12.60
C ASP A 34 3.63 4.94 -11.90
N LEU A 35 2.64 4.53 -12.68
CA LEU A 35 1.30 4.19 -12.20
C LEU A 35 1.25 2.86 -11.42
N ALA A 36 2.12 1.90 -11.76
CA ALA A 36 2.18 0.62 -11.06
C ALA A 36 2.71 0.81 -9.63
N ALA A 37 3.67 1.71 -9.44
CA ALA A 37 4.20 2.08 -8.14
C ALA A 37 3.13 2.67 -7.21
N GLU A 38 2.12 3.35 -7.76
CA GLU A 38 0.99 3.85 -6.97
C GLU A 38 0.14 2.71 -6.42
N VAL A 39 -0.10 1.66 -7.22
CA VAL A 39 -0.81 0.45 -6.77
C VAL A 39 0.00 -0.27 -5.68
N ASP A 40 1.30 -0.46 -5.90
CA ASP A 40 2.20 -1.09 -4.91
C ASP A 40 2.20 -0.33 -3.58
N ARG A 41 2.14 1.01 -3.64
CA ARG A 41 2.06 1.87 -2.46
C ARG A 41 0.77 1.68 -1.69
N VAL A 42 -0.39 1.64 -2.35
CA VAL A 42 -1.68 1.41 -1.70
C VAL A 42 -1.65 0.09 -0.93
N GLN A 43 -1.18 -0.98 -1.58
CA GLN A 43 -1.07 -2.30 -0.98
C GLN A 43 -0.10 -2.31 0.22
N SER A 44 1.04 -1.61 0.07
CA SER A 44 2.04 -1.49 1.13
C SER A 44 1.50 -0.74 2.36
N VAL A 45 0.77 0.36 2.15
CA VAL A 45 0.11 1.09 3.24
C VAL A 45 -0.91 0.21 3.95
N ALA A 46 -1.77 -0.49 3.21
CA ALA A 46 -2.73 -1.42 3.80
C ALA A 46 -2.05 -2.54 4.61
N ALA A 47 -0.98 -3.13 4.08
CA ALA A 47 -0.20 -4.15 4.76
C ALA A 47 0.46 -3.62 6.04
N ALA A 48 1.03 -2.42 6.01
CA ALA A 48 1.61 -1.76 7.18
C ALA A 48 0.58 -1.51 8.27
N THR A 49 -0.60 -0.98 7.90
CA THR A 49 -1.67 -0.71 8.87
C THR A 49 -2.16 -2.00 9.53
N LEU A 50 -2.33 -3.08 8.77
CA LEU A 50 -2.70 -4.37 9.33
C LEU A 50 -1.61 -4.93 10.25
N ALA A 51 -0.33 -4.83 9.86
CA ALA A 51 0.79 -5.26 10.69
C ALA A 51 0.85 -4.47 12.02
N LEU A 52 0.61 -3.16 11.98
CA LEU A 52 0.59 -2.29 13.15
C LEU A 52 -0.59 -2.61 14.07
N HIS A 53 -1.75 -2.94 13.49
CA HIS A 53 -2.89 -3.40 14.25
C HIS A 53 -2.55 -4.70 15.00
N LEU A 54 -1.99 -5.69 14.28
CA LEU A 54 -1.64 -6.98 14.86
C LEU A 54 -0.55 -6.88 15.94
N SER A 55 0.41 -5.96 15.82
CA SER A 55 1.47 -5.79 16.83
C SER A 55 0.96 -5.15 18.12
N ARG A 56 0.01 -4.21 18.03
CA ARG A 56 -0.54 -3.47 19.18
C ARG A 56 -1.72 -4.17 19.85
N ARG A 57 -2.26 -5.20 19.21
CA ARG A 57 -3.40 -5.94 19.72
C ARG A 57 -2.99 -6.83 20.88
N ALA A 58 -3.42 -6.46 22.08
CA ALA A 58 -3.42 -7.34 23.24
C ALA A 58 -4.66 -8.28 23.19
N GLY A 59 -4.67 -9.24 22.26
CA GLY A 59 -5.48 -10.46 22.37
C GLY A 59 -7.01 -10.40 22.34
N GLU A 60 -7.67 -9.57 21.51
CA GLU A 60 -9.14 -9.64 21.33
C GLU A 60 -9.58 -9.72 19.87
N ASP A 61 -10.36 -10.76 19.52
CA ASP A 61 -10.73 -11.30 18.19
C ASP A 61 -11.45 -10.37 17.17
N ASP A 62 -11.66 -9.09 17.44
CA ASP A 62 -12.21 -8.16 16.44
C ASP A 62 -11.19 -7.65 15.40
N VAL A 63 -11.49 -7.87 14.11
CA VAL A 63 -10.68 -7.52 12.92
C VAL A 63 -11.09 -6.15 12.38
N ILE A 64 -11.29 -5.16 13.26
CA ILE A 64 -11.51 -3.78 12.83
C ILE A 64 -10.20 -3.04 13.07
N VAL A 65 -9.54 -2.67 11.98
CA VAL A 65 -8.34 -1.83 12.02
C VAL A 65 -8.78 -0.41 12.41
N PRO A 66 -8.31 0.14 13.54
CA PRO A 66 -8.69 1.49 13.96
C PRO A 66 -8.19 2.55 12.96
N ASP A 67 -9.05 3.52 12.64
CA ASP A 67 -8.73 4.67 11.77
C ASP A 67 -7.48 5.44 12.21
N ASP A 68 -7.19 5.45 13.51
CA ASP A 68 -6.00 6.12 14.05
C ASP A 68 -4.69 5.44 13.62
N LEU A 69 -4.69 4.11 13.44
CA LEU A 69 -3.53 3.38 12.93
C LEU A 69 -3.30 3.66 11.45
N GLU A 70 -4.38 3.71 10.66
CA GLU A 70 -4.29 4.07 9.25
C GLU A 70 -3.74 5.49 9.09
N ARG A 71 -4.21 6.43 9.92
CA ARG A 71 -3.69 7.80 9.95
C ARG A 71 -2.19 7.82 10.29
N GLU A 72 -1.73 7.04 11.26
CA GLU A 72 -0.31 6.99 11.64
C GLU A 72 0.58 6.53 10.46
N VAL A 73 0.15 5.49 9.74
CA VAL A 73 0.89 5.00 8.57
C VAL A 73 0.86 6.02 7.44
N LEU A 74 -0.28 6.66 7.16
CA LEU A 74 -0.40 7.70 6.15
C LEU A 74 0.45 8.93 6.48
N ASP A 75 0.52 9.34 7.74
CA ASP A 75 1.36 10.45 8.20
C ASP A 75 2.85 10.16 7.99
N ALA A 76 3.28 8.92 8.16
CA ALA A 76 4.64 8.49 7.85
C ALA A 76 4.87 8.43 6.34
N ALA A 77 3.92 7.87 5.58
CA ALA A 77 3.97 7.77 4.13
C ALA A 77 4.07 9.14 3.45
N ARG A 78 3.34 10.16 3.93
CA ARG A 78 3.43 11.54 3.43
C ARG A 78 4.81 12.17 3.59
N ARG A 79 5.58 11.73 4.59
CA ARG A 79 6.94 12.23 4.88
C ARG A 79 8.03 11.39 4.21
N ALA A 80 7.69 10.22 3.68
CA ALA A 80 8.64 9.34 3.03
C ALA A 80 9.05 9.89 1.66
N ASP A 81 10.35 9.79 1.35
CA ASP A 81 10.86 10.11 0.03
C ASP A 81 10.39 9.06 -1.00
N PRO A 82 10.12 9.43 -2.27
CA PRO A 82 9.76 8.48 -3.33
C PRO A 82 10.70 7.27 -3.44
N SER A 83 12.01 7.43 -3.17
CA SER A 83 12.99 6.34 -3.21
C SER A 83 12.76 5.25 -2.17
N VAL A 84 12.04 5.54 -1.08
CA VAL A 84 11.65 4.51 -0.09
C VAL A 84 10.70 3.51 -0.75
N TRP A 85 9.75 3.99 -1.54
CA TRP A 85 8.78 3.14 -2.23
C TRP A 85 9.44 2.28 -3.31
N GLU A 86 10.45 2.81 -3.99
CA GLU A 86 11.28 2.01 -4.90
C GLU A 86 11.98 0.85 -4.20
N SER A 87 12.46 1.06 -2.98
CA SER A 87 13.10 -0.01 -2.20
C SER A 87 12.13 -1.06 -1.68
N LEU A 88 10.86 -0.71 -1.55
CA LEU A 88 9.78 -1.62 -1.14
C LEU A 88 9.19 -2.37 -2.33
N ARG A 89 9.42 -1.93 -3.57
CA ARG A 89 8.84 -2.54 -4.77
C ARG A 89 9.13 -4.05 -4.81
N PRO A 90 8.10 -4.92 -4.91
CA PRO A 90 8.32 -6.36 -4.89
C PRO A 90 9.07 -6.81 -6.15
N ALA A 91 9.98 -7.77 -5.98
CA ALA A 91 10.73 -8.32 -7.12
C ALA A 91 9.85 -9.16 -8.06
N ASP A 92 8.77 -9.72 -7.53
CA ASP A 92 7.71 -10.41 -8.27
C ASP A 92 6.43 -9.56 -8.19
N PRO A 93 5.85 -9.11 -9.33
CA PRO A 93 4.66 -8.25 -9.34
C PRO A 93 3.43 -8.85 -8.64
N TRP A 94 3.39 -10.17 -8.45
CA TRP A 94 2.29 -10.87 -7.77
C TRP A 94 2.51 -11.03 -6.26
N SER A 95 3.69 -10.64 -5.76
CA SER A 95 4.09 -10.80 -4.37
C SER A 95 3.82 -9.55 -3.55
N LEU A 96 3.26 -9.72 -2.36
CA LEU A 96 3.05 -8.62 -1.41
C LEU A 96 4.27 -8.40 -0.51
N VAL A 97 4.55 -7.14 -0.19
CA VAL A 97 5.58 -6.77 0.78
C VAL A 97 5.05 -7.00 2.20
N PRO A 98 5.79 -7.71 3.07
CA PRO A 98 5.40 -7.85 4.47
C PRO A 98 5.22 -6.49 5.15
N GLY A 99 4.07 -6.28 5.79
CA GLY A 99 3.75 -4.99 6.43
C GLY A 99 4.75 -4.55 7.50
N SER A 100 5.41 -5.48 8.20
CA SER A 100 6.48 -5.15 9.14
C SER A 100 7.72 -4.53 8.47
N LEU A 101 8.03 -4.91 7.23
CA LEU A 101 9.11 -4.30 6.46
C LEU A 101 8.71 -2.90 5.98
N VAL A 102 7.45 -2.72 5.59
CA VAL A 102 6.91 -1.39 5.23
C VAL A 102 6.96 -0.45 6.44
N LEU A 103 6.51 -0.89 7.62
CA LEU A 103 6.59 -0.11 8.86
C LEU A 103 8.04 0.29 9.19
N ALA A 104 8.98 -0.65 9.07
CA ALA A 104 10.41 -0.38 9.30
C ALA A 104 10.97 0.66 8.32
N ALA A 105 10.62 0.58 7.03
CA ALA A 105 11.04 1.54 6.01
C ALA A 105 10.44 2.93 6.23
N LEU A 106 9.19 3.00 6.70
CA LEU A 106 8.51 4.25 7.06
C LEU A 106 8.97 4.82 8.42
N GLY A 107 9.78 4.09 9.18
CA GLY A 107 10.22 4.48 10.52
C GLY A 107 9.09 4.47 11.56
N VAL A 108 8.04 3.66 11.34
CA VAL A 108 6.90 3.50 12.26
C VAL A 108 7.18 2.32 13.19
N PRO A 109 7.21 2.53 14.51
CA PRO A 109 7.40 1.45 15.48
C PRO A 109 6.12 0.58 15.56
N ALA A 110 6.31 -0.72 15.36
CA ALA A 110 5.30 -1.75 15.54
C ALA A 110 4.98 -1.96 17.02
#